data_AF-A0A7C0XPQ6-F1
#
_entry.id   AF-A0A7C0XPQ6-F1
#
_cell.length_a   1.000
_cell.length_b   1.000
_cell.length_c   1.000
_cell.angle_alpha   90.00
_cell.angle_beta   90.00
_cell.angle_gamma   90.00
#
_symmetry.space_group_name_H-M   'P 1'
#
loop_
_entity.id
_entity.type
_entity.pdbx_description
1 polymer ?
#
loop_
_entity_poly.entity_id
_entity_poly.type
_entity_poly.pdbx_seq_one_letter_code
_entity_poly.pdbx_strand_id
1 'polypeptide(L)'
;MDVLKAEELFREFREVSITEFFKKNKAHLGYSGKIRSLTTVVHELVTNSLDACEEARILPDILVEIRQLGDEHYMVKEVDNGPGILPKRVPDVFGKMLAGTKFHRNIQLRGQQGIGVAGVTMFSQMTSGKPIKVKTSIGNGKVHEFELMIDISKNKAEVLDHLVYDENWRGTQVECELKGVKFSLGEQGPYEYVRRTAIANPHARIVFIDPNGKKTIFERSSDTIPKPPIEIKPHPKGITVDDLFHMAKSSTARKVSSFLVSSFARMSPKKVKEIQSKVSFDLDKNPRKLTWQECEEIIKAIQEIKF
;
A
#
# COMPACT_ATOMS: atom_id res chain seq x y z
N MET A 1 -29.83 -23.41 33.19
CA MET A 1 -29.08 -22.71 32.12
C MET A 1 -29.50 -23.36 30.83
N ASP A 2 -30.36 -22.70 30.05
CA ASP A 2 -30.72 -23.19 28.73
C ASP A 2 -29.50 -23.10 27.81
N VAL A 3 -29.09 -24.26 27.30
CA VAL A 3 -28.00 -24.36 26.33
C VAL A 3 -28.59 -23.97 24.98
N LEU A 4 -28.19 -22.80 24.46
CA LEU A 4 -28.53 -22.36 23.11
C LEU A 4 -28.19 -23.46 22.10
N LYS A 5 -29.17 -23.84 21.26
CA LYS A 5 -28.96 -24.87 20.26
C LYS A 5 -27.93 -24.38 19.24
N ALA A 6 -27.08 -25.27 18.75
CA ALA A 6 -26.06 -24.93 17.76
C ALA A 6 -26.65 -24.19 16.54
N GLU A 7 -27.84 -24.58 16.10
CA GLU A 7 -28.58 -23.92 15.01
C GLU A 7 -28.91 -22.45 15.27
N GLU A 8 -29.15 -22.06 16.53
CA GLU A 8 -29.40 -20.67 16.92
C GLU A 8 -28.11 -19.87 16.96
N LEU A 9 -27.00 -20.49 17.39
CA LEU A 9 -25.65 -19.89 17.36
C LEU A 9 -25.15 -19.68 15.92
N PHE A 10 -25.42 -20.62 15.01
CA PHE A 10 -25.00 -20.52 13.61
C PHE A 10 -25.84 -19.54 12.77
N ARG A 11 -27.05 -19.14 13.22
CA ARG A 11 -27.82 -18.06 12.57
C ARG A 11 -27.14 -16.69 12.67
N GLU A 12 -26.30 -16.49 13.69
CA GLU A 12 -25.54 -15.24 13.86
C GLU A 12 -24.18 -15.26 13.14
N PHE A 13 -23.81 -16.38 12.51
CA PHE A 13 -22.58 -16.48 11.74
C PHE A 13 -22.66 -15.60 10.49
N ARG A 14 -21.88 -14.51 10.46
CA ARG A 14 -21.79 -13.57 9.34
C ARG A 14 -20.35 -13.44 8.87
N GLU A 15 -20.16 -13.52 7.55
CA GLU A 15 -18.89 -13.16 6.93
C GLU A 15 -18.71 -11.64 6.98
N VAL A 16 -17.52 -11.19 7.39
CA VAL A 16 -17.18 -9.79 7.56
C VAL A 16 -16.21 -9.40 6.46
N SER A 17 -16.52 -8.34 5.69
CA SER A 17 -15.62 -7.86 4.66
C SER A 17 -14.32 -7.31 5.28
N ILE A 18 -13.24 -7.26 4.49
CA ILE A 18 -11.96 -6.66 4.91
C ILE A 18 -12.17 -5.20 5.37
N THR A 19 -12.98 -4.44 4.65
CA THR A 19 -13.29 -3.05 5.02
C THR A 19 -14.06 -2.98 6.33
N GLU A 20 -14.99 -3.90 6.59
CA GLU A 20 -15.71 -3.95 7.87
C GLU A 20 -14.79 -4.35 9.03
N PHE A 21 -13.84 -5.25 8.80
CA PHE A 21 -12.79 -5.56 9.76
C PHE A 21 -12.00 -4.30 10.13
N PHE A 22 -11.51 -3.55 9.15
CA PHE A 22 -10.75 -2.32 9.41
C PHE A 22 -11.62 -1.19 9.99
N LYS A 23 -12.90 -1.12 9.63
CA LYS A 23 -13.88 -0.19 10.23
C LYS A 23 -13.95 -0.37 11.74
N LYS A 24 -14.04 -1.63 12.21
CA LYS A 24 -14.06 -1.99 13.64
C LYS A 24 -12.67 -1.84 14.27
N ASN A 25 -11.61 -2.02 13.49
CA ASN A 25 -10.24 -2.11 13.97
C ASN A 25 -9.32 -1.01 13.41
N LYS A 26 -9.74 0.26 13.47
CA LYS A 26 -9.02 1.41 12.89
C LYS A 26 -7.53 1.51 13.28
N ALA A 27 -7.19 1.06 14.50
CA ALA A 27 -5.81 1.03 14.98
C ALA A 27 -4.87 0.19 14.10
N HIS A 28 -5.38 -0.85 13.43
CA HIS A 28 -4.60 -1.68 12.50
C HIS A 28 -4.27 -0.95 11.20
N LEU A 29 -5.01 0.12 10.85
CA LEU A 29 -4.66 1.04 9.77
C LEU A 29 -3.75 2.18 10.24
N GLY A 30 -3.24 2.13 11.48
CA GLY A 30 -2.42 3.20 12.05
C GLY A 30 -3.21 4.40 12.59
N TYR A 31 -4.54 4.42 12.45
CA TYR A 31 -5.41 5.45 13.02
C TYR A 31 -5.66 5.19 14.52
N SER A 32 -4.73 5.68 15.34
CA SER A 32 -4.77 5.59 16.79
C SER A 32 -4.46 6.95 17.40
N GLY A 33 -5.39 7.54 18.14
CA GLY A 33 -5.22 8.87 18.72
C GLY A 33 -5.36 10.01 17.69
N LYS A 34 -5.65 11.22 18.20
CA LYS A 34 -6.08 12.35 17.35
C LYS A 34 -4.96 12.94 16.49
N ILE A 35 -3.75 13.06 17.05
CA ILE A 35 -2.59 13.63 16.34
C ILE A 35 -2.04 12.63 15.32
N ARG A 36 -1.74 11.41 15.77
CA ARG A 36 -1.19 10.37 14.90
C ARG A 36 -2.12 10.03 13.75
N SER A 37 -3.44 10.03 13.93
CA SER A 37 -4.37 9.79 12.81
C SER A 37 -4.24 10.83 11.69
N LEU A 38 -4.10 12.12 12.03
CA LEU A 38 -3.85 13.17 11.03
C LEU A 38 -2.50 12.97 10.34
N THR A 39 -1.47 12.66 11.11
CA THR A 39 -0.13 12.38 10.58
C THR A 39 -0.11 11.15 9.66
N THR A 40 -0.87 10.09 9.99
CA THR A 40 -1.05 8.92 9.13
C THR A 40 -1.70 9.30 7.80
N VAL A 41 -2.74 10.14 7.79
CA VAL A 41 -3.35 10.61 6.52
C VAL A 41 -2.31 11.34 5.67
N VAL A 42 -1.58 12.28 6.25
CA VAL A 42 -0.52 13.01 5.52
C VAL A 42 0.57 12.05 5.04
N HIS A 43 0.94 11.05 5.84
CA HIS A 43 1.90 10.02 5.46
C HIS A 43 1.44 9.23 4.23
N GLU A 44 0.22 8.71 4.24
CA GLU A 44 -0.31 7.90 3.14
C GLU A 44 -0.42 8.71 1.85
N LEU A 45 -0.81 9.99 1.92
CA LEU A 45 -0.89 10.84 0.73
C LEU A 45 0.52 11.16 0.18
N VAL A 46 1.42 11.71 1.01
CA VAL A 46 2.77 12.12 0.59
C VAL A 46 3.59 10.94 0.08
N THR A 47 3.51 9.77 0.71
CA THR A 47 4.28 8.59 0.25
C THR A 47 3.80 8.08 -1.10
N ASN A 48 2.49 8.09 -1.37
CA ASN A 48 1.98 7.68 -2.68
C ASN A 48 2.36 8.68 -3.77
N SER A 49 2.36 9.99 -3.47
CA SER A 49 2.82 11.02 -4.41
C SER A 49 4.30 10.88 -4.73
N LEU A 50 5.15 10.64 -3.72
CA LEU A 50 6.58 10.38 -3.92
C LEU A 50 6.82 9.12 -4.77
N ASP A 51 6.17 8.00 -4.43
CA ASP A 51 6.29 6.75 -5.18
C ASP A 51 5.85 6.95 -6.65
N ALA A 52 4.72 7.62 -6.89
CA ALA A 52 4.19 7.86 -8.22
C ALA A 52 5.12 8.73 -9.08
N CYS A 53 5.71 9.78 -8.49
CA CYS A 53 6.68 10.64 -9.16
C CYS A 53 7.97 9.88 -9.49
N GLU A 54 8.52 9.11 -8.53
CA GLU A 54 9.75 8.35 -8.71
C GLU A 54 9.61 7.24 -9.76
N GLU A 55 8.50 6.50 -9.74
CA GLU A 55 8.19 5.48 -10.75
C GLU A 55 8.09 6.09 -12.16
N ALA A 56 7.52 7.30 -12.27
CA ALA A 56 7.41 8.03 -13.52
C ALA A 56 8.68 8.82 -13.91
N ARG A 57 9.73 8.80 -13.08
CA ARG A 57 10.95 9.61 -13.23
C ARG A 57 10.67 11.11 -13.34
N ILE A 58 9.74 11.60 -12.53
CA ILE A 58 9.41 13.01 -12.37
C ILE A 58 9.99 13.50 -11.03
N LEU A 59 10.63 14.67 -11.02
CA LEU A 59 11.08 15.29 -9.77
C LEU A 59 9.84 15.71 -8.96
N PRO A 60 9.62 15.15 -7.76
CA PRO A 60 8.41 15.41 -7.00
C PRO A 60 8.27 16.89 -6.65
N ASP A 61 7.08 17.41 -6.88
CA ASP A 61 6.61 18.71 -6.40
C ASP A 61 5.25 18.50 -5.75
N ILE A 62 5.24 18.55 -4.42
CA ILE A 62 4.11 18.14 -3.59
C ILE A 62 3.63 19.32 -2.75
N LEU A 63 2.35 19.63 -2.81
CA LEU A 63 1.67 20.55 -1.89
C LEU A 63 0.88 19.74 -0.87
N VAL A 64 1.07 20.04 0.41
CA VAL A 64 0.24 19.54 1.51
C VAL A 64 -0.35 20.75 2.24
N GLU A 65 -1.67 20.84 2.25
CA GLU A 65 -2.41 21.90 2.91
C GLU A 65 -3.37 21.31 3.93
N ILE A 66 -3.35 21.83 5.16
CA ILE A 66 -4.29 21.45 6.21
C ILE A 66 -5.05 22.70 6.62
N ARG A 67 -6.38 22.71 6.43
CA ARG A 67 -7.26 23.80 6.86
C ARG A 67 -8.09 23.37 8.06
N GLN A 68 -8.18 24.22 9.08
CA GLN A 68 -9.11 23.98 10.18
C GLN A 68 -10.52 24.42 9.79
N LEU A 69 -11.49 23.52 9.92
CA LEU A 69 -12.91 23.79 9.65
C LEU A 69 -13.73 23.94 10.93
N GLY A 70 -13.20 23.47 12.06
CA GLY A 70 -13.84 23.56 13.38
C GLY A 70 -12.97 22.94 14.46
N ASP A 71 -13.56 22.67 15.63
CA ASP A 71 -12.87 21.93 16.68
C ASP A 71 -12.66 20.47 16.25
N GLU A 72 -11.41 20.03 16.33
CA GLU A 72 -10.97 18.69 15.89
C GLU A 72 -11.46 18.27 14.49
N HIS A 73 -11.71 19.25 13.62
CA HIS A 73 -12.23 19.07 12.26
C HIS A 73 -11.34 19.83 11.29
N TYR A 74 -10.72 19.07 10.38
CA TYR A 74 -9.77 19.59 9.42
C TYR A 74 -10.10 19.08 8.01
N MET A 75 -9.80 19.91 7.01
CA MET A 75 -9.66 19.48 5.63
C MET A 75 -8.17 19.28 5.35
N VAL A 76 -7.81 18.16 4.74
CA VAL A 76 -6.47 17.89 4.24
C VAL A 76 -6.54 17.83 2.72
N LYS A 77 -5.73 18.65 2.07
CA LYS A 77 -5.54 18.68 0.63
C LYS A 77 -4.09 18.35 0.31
N GLU A 78 -3.89 17.40 -0.60
CA GLU A 78 -2.58 17.07 -1.15
C GLU A 78 -2.64 17.20 -2.67
N VAL A 79 -1.56 17.68 -3.29
CA VAL A 79 -1.42 17.83 -4.74
C VAL A 79 -0.02 17.43 -5.15
N ASP A 80 0.09 16.54 -6.12
CA ASP A 80 1.33 16.11 -6.76
C ASP A 80 1.41 16.52 -8.23
N ASN A 81 2.62 16.47 -8.78
CA ASN A 81 2.91 16.64 -10.22
C ASN A 81 3.24 15.30 -10.91
N GLY A 82 2.76 14.19 -10.37
CA GLY A 82 3.07 12.84 -10.80
C GLY A 82 2.45 12.46 -12.16
N PRO A 83 2.40 11.17 -12.51
CA PRO A 83 1.82 10.71 -13.76
C PRO A 83 0.28 10.83 -13.84
N GLY A 84 -0.38 11.12 -12.71
CA GLY A 84 -1.82 10.98 -12.58
C GLY A 84 -2.28 9.52 -12.57
N ILE A 85 -3.58 9.33 -12.44
CA ILE A 85 -4.22 8.01 -12.36
C ILE A 85 -5.17 7.87 -13.54
N LEU A 86 -5.14 6.71 -14.19
CA LEU A 86 -6.11 6.40 -15.25
C LEU A 86 -7.54 6.50 -14.67
N PRO A 87 -8.46 7.24 -15.30
CA PRO A 87 -9.80 7.47 -14.75
C PRO A 87 -10.55 6.19 -14.36
N LYS A 88 -10.39 5.13 -15.17
CA LYS A 88 -10.98 3.81 -14.91
C LYS A 88 -10.44 3.11 -13.66
N ARG A 89 -9.26 3.50 -13.17
CA ARG A 89 -8.58 2.92 -12.00
C ARG A 89 -8.75 3.74 -10.73
N VAL A 90 -9.23 4.97 -10.82
CA VAL A 90 -9.44 5.83 -9.64
C VAL A 90 -10.32 5.13 -8.58
N PRO A 91 -11.48 4.53 -8.93
CA PRO A 91 -12.30 3.82 -7.93
C PRO A 91 -11.57 2.63 -7.28
N ASP A 92 -10.76 1.89 -8.05
CA ASP A 92 -9.98 0.76 -7.54
C ASP A 92 -8.91 1.23 -6.53
N VAL A 93 -8.22 2.33 -6.83
CA VAL A 93 -7.13 2.87 -5.98
C VAL A 93 -7.66 3.43 -4.66
N PHE A 94 -8.79 4.15 -4.70
CA PHE A 94 -9.31 4.88 -3.54
C PHE A 94 -10.35 4.10 -2.72
N GLY A 95 -10.89 2.99 -3.23
CA GLY A 95 -11.96 2.27 -2.52
C GLY A 95 -11.82 0.76 -2.40
N LYS A 96 -10.70 0.17 -2.85
CA LYS A 96 -10.44 -1.26 -2.66
C LYS A 96 -9.25 -1.47 -1.73
N MET A 97 -9.52 -1.97 -0.53
CA MET A 97 -8.49 -2.39 0.41
C MET A 97 -7.86 -3.71 -0.01
N LEU A 98 -6.57 -3.87 0.28
CA LEU A 98 -5.77 -5.02 -0.11
C LEU A 98 -5.74 -5.26 -1.63
N ALA A 99 -5.82 -4.16 -2.39
CA ALA A 99 -5.68 -4.18 -3.83
C ALA A 99 -4.59 -3.23 -4.28
N GLY A 100 -3.80 -3.68 -5.25
CA GLY A 100 -2.73 -2.87 -5.80
C GLY A 100 -1.75 -3.71 -6.60
N THR A 101 -1.00 -3.02 -7.45
CA THR A 101 0.09 -3.60 -8.23
C THR A 101 1.30 -3.96 -7.36
N LYS A 102 1.39 -3.39 -6.14
CA LYS A 102 2.50 -3.53 -5.20
C LYS A 102 2.57 -4.89 -4.49
N PHE A 103 1.47 -5.65 -4.42
CA PHE A 103 1.38 -6.90 -3.62
C PHE A 103 2.11 -8.11 -4.19
N HIS A 104 2.24 -8.18 -5.51
CA HIS A 104 2.70 -9.40 -6.18
C HIS A 104 4.20 -9.37 -6.48
N ARG A 105 4.86 -8.26 -6.15
CA ARG A 105 6.24 -7.98 -6.54
C ARG A 105 7.07 -7.77 -5.27
N ASN A 106 8.16 -8.52 -5.13
CA ASN A 106 9.13 -8.28 -4.06
C ASN A 106 10.02 -7.10 -4.48
N ILE A 107 9.50 -5.89 -4.26
CA ILE A 107 10.15 -4.63 -4.58
C ILE A 107 10.10 -3.73 -3.34
N GLN A 108 11.18 -3.01 -3.08
CA GLN A 108 11.22 -2.07 -1.95
C GLN A 108 10.39 -0.84 -2.29
N LEU A 109 9.26 -0.65 -1.61
CA LEU A 109 8.40 0.53 -1.76
C LEU A 109 8.03 1.09 -0.38
N ARG A 110 7.57 2.35 -0.33
CA ARG A 110 7.15 2.98 0.92
C ARG A 110 5.86 2.34 1.46
N GLY A 111 4.89 2.08 0.58
CA GLY A 111 3.63 1.39 0.91
C GLY A 111 3.66 -0.09 0.50
N GLN A 112 3.48 -0.99 1.48
CA GLN A 112 3.60 -2.45 1.24
C GLN A 112 2.24 -3.18 1.15
N GLN A 113 1.23 -2.72 1.89
CA GLN A 113 0.01 -3.48 2.14
C GLN A 113 -1.21 -3.01 1.33
N GLY A 114 -1.08 -2.08 0.37
CA GLY A 114 -2.20 -1.62 -0.48
C GLY A 114 -3.49 -1.26 0.29
N ILE A 115 -3.35 -0.72 1.51
CA ILE A 115 -4.42 -0.24 2.38
C ILE A 115 -4.39 1.27 2.56
N GLY A 116 -3.32 1.95 2.11
CA GLY A 116 -3.01 3.33 2.48
C GLY A 116 -4.12 4.33 2.16
N VAL A 117 -4.24 4.68 0.87
CA VAL A 117 -5.22 5.68 0.41
C VAL A 117 -6.66 5.21 0.56
N ALA A 118 -6.96 3.93 0.35
CA ALA A 118 -8.28 3.37 0.66
C ALA A 118 -8.63 3.49 2.17
N GLY A 119 -7.63 3.38 3.04
CA GLY A 119 -7.74 3.63 4.47
C GLY A 119 -8.03 5.10 4.78
N VAL A 120 -7.42 6.03 4.04
CA VAL A 120 -7.73 7.47 4.15
C VAL A 120 -9.18 7.74 3.76
N THR A 121 -9.64 7.21 2.63
CA THR A 121 -11.03 7.33 2.19
C THR A 121 -11.99 6.78 3.24
N MET A 122 -11.73 5.58 3.77
CA MET A 122 -12.57 4.97 4.80
C MET A 122 -12.57 5.84 6.08
N PHE A 123 -11.41 6.29 6.52
CA PHE A 123 -11.28 7.09 7.73
C PHE A 123 -11.99 8.46 7.60
N SER A 124 -11.85 9.12 6.45
CA SER A 124 -12.56 10.36 6.13
C SER A 124 -14.07 10.17 6.14
N GLN A 125 -14.58 9.16 5.43
CA GLN A 125 -16.00 8.82 5.41
C GLN A 125 -16.54 8.48 6.81
N MET A 126 -15.79 7.71 7.59
CA MET A 126 -16.23 7.31 8.94
C MET A 126 -16.28 8.46 9.94
N THR A 127 -15.41 9.46 9.79
CA THR A 127 -15.32 10.56 10.75
C THR A 127 -16.16 11.76 10.34
N SER A 128 -16.08 12.17 9.06
CA SER A 128 -16.79 13.35 8.55
C SER A 128 -18.16 13.02 7.95
N GLY A 129 -18.35 11.80 7.45
CA GLY A 129 -19.53 11.41 6.67
C GLY A 129 -19.51 11.89 5.21
N LYS A 130 -18.45 12.58 4.78
CA LYS A 130 -18.34 13.18 3.45
C LYS A 130 -17.51 12.32 2.48
N PRO A 131 -17.74 12.43 1.16
CA PRO A 131 -16.90 11.79 0.16
C PRO A 131 -15.50 12.41 0.12
N ILE A 132 -14.53 11.63 -0.34
CA ILE A 132 -13.21 12.14 -0.72
C ILE A 132 -13.29 12.72 -2.14
N LYS A 133 -12.61 13.84 -2.37
CA LYS A 133 -12.51 14.46 -3.69
C LYS A 133 -11.16 14.14 -4.30
N VAL A 134 -11.18 13.59 -5.51
CA VAL A 134 -9.97 13.21 -6.24
C VAL A 134 -9.98 13.90 -7.59
N LYS A 135 -9.00 14.79 -7.82
CA LYS A 135 -8.74 15.41 -9.12
C LYS A 135 -7.51 14.74 -9.73
N THR A 136 -7.58 14.25 -10.96
CA THR A 136 -6.42 13.61 -11.61
C THR A 136 -6.37 13.88 -13.11
N SER A 137 -5.17 13.98 -13.65
CA SER A 137 -4.92 14.06 -15.08
C SER A 137 -3.61 13.38 -15.46
N ILE A 138 -3.64 12.69 -16.60
CA ILE A 138 -2.48 12.06 -17.22
C ILE A 138 -1.73 13.00 -18.17
N GLY A 139 -2.08 14.30 -18.19
CA GLY A 139 -1.45 15.31 -19.04
C GLY A 139 -1.93 15.28 -20.50
N ASN A 140 -3.14 14.76 -20.75
CA ASN A 140 -3.76 14.72 -22.08
C ASN A 140 -4.70 15.91 -22.35
N GLY A 141 -4.56 17.00 -21.59
CA GLY A 141 -5.42 18.18 -21.66
C GLY A 141 -6.81 18.00 -21.02
N LYS A 142 -7.10 16.84 -20.43
CA LYS A 142 -8.34 16.55 -19.72
C LYS A 142 -8.08 16.30 -18.25
N VAL A 143 -8.93 16.87 -17.40
CA VAL A 143 -8.93 16.67 -15.96
C VAL A 143 -10.19 15.93 -15.57
N HIS A 144 -10.04 14.94 -14.70
CA HIS A 144 -11.14 14.18 -14.13
C HIS A 144 -11.24 14.49 -12.63
N GLU A 145 -12.41 14.89 -12.17
CA GLU A 145 -12.71 15.08 -10.76
C GLU A 145 -13.76 14.07 -10.31
N PHE A 146 -13.49 13.39 -9.21
CA PHE A 146 -14.34 12.35 -8.64
C PHE A 146 -14.71 12.68 -7.21
N GLU A 147 -15.96 12.41 -6.84
CA GLU A 147 -16.37 12.28 -5.45
C GLU A 147 -16.60 10.80 -5.13
N LEU A 148 -15.85 10.26 -4.16
CA LEU A 148 -15.82 8.82 -3.88
C LEU A 148 -16.17 8.53 -2.42
N MET A 149 -16.94 7.46 -2.22
CA MET A 149 -17.12 6.80 -0.93
C MET A 149 -16.76 5.31 -1.06
N ILE A 150 -16.65 4.61 0.06
CA ILE A 150 -16.46 3.16 0.09
C ILE A 150 -17.76 2.49 0.54
N ASP A 151 -18.23 1.55 -0.28
CA ASP A 151 -19.18 0.53 0.14
C ASP A 151 -18.42 -0.49 1.01
N ILE A 152 -18.56 -0.33 2.33
CA ILE A 152 -17.89 -1.15 3.34
C ILE A 152 -18.29 -2.62 3.20
N SER A 153 -19.53 -2.91 2.79
CA SER A 153 -20.00 -4.30 2.66
C SER A 153 -19.32 -5.01 1.49
N LYS A 154 -19.07 -4.29 0.39
CA LYS A 154 -18.52 -4.87 -0.85
C LYS A 154 -17.01 -4.65 -1.05
N ASN A 155 -16.35 -3.86 -0.21
CA ASN A 155 -14.95 -3.43 -0.38
C ASN A 155 -14.71 -2.83 -1.79
N LYS A 156 -15.57 -1.90 -2.19
CA LYS A 156 -15.51 -1.21 -3.48
C LYS A 156 -15.81 0.27 -3.30
N ALA A 157 -15.23 1.11 -4.16
CA ALA A 157 -15.63 2.50 -4.27
C ALA A 157 -17.04 2.62 -4.86
N GLU A 158 -17.80 3.57 -4.33
CA GLU A 158 -19.00 4.13 -4.91
C GLU A 158 -18.65 5.53 -5.43
N VAL A 159 -18.85 5.75 -6.73
CA VAL A 159 -18.61 7.04 -7.39
C VAL A 159 -19.91 7.83 -7.31
N LEU A 160 -19.91 8.93 -6.55
CA LEU A 160 -21.08 9.79 -6.39
C LEU A 160 -21.19 10.81 -7.52
N ASP A 161 -20.05 11.39 -7.90
CA ASP A 161 -19.95 12.36 -8.98
C ASP A 161 -18.66 12.17 -9.78
N HIS A 162 -18.73 12.49 -11.08
CA HIS A 162 -17.60 12.44 -12.00
C HIS A 162 -17.70 13.58 -13.02
N LEU A 163 -16.90 14.62 -12.80
CA LEU A 163 -16.77 15.77 -13.70
C LEU A 163 -15.54 15.60 -14.60
N VAL A 164 -15.68 16.02 -15.86
CA VAL A 164 -14.57 16.06 -16.82
C VAL A 164 -14.55 17.42 -17.50
N TYR A 165 -13.39 18.06 -17.52
CA TYR A 165 -13.19 19.35 -18.19
C TYR A 165 -11.78 19.46 -18.78
N ASP A 166 -11.61 20.40 -19.71
CA ASP A 166 -10.33 20.64 -20.37
C ASP A 166 -9.49 21.63 -19.56
N GLU A 167 -8.29 21.22 -19.16
CA GLU A 167 -7.31 22.03 -18.45
C GLU A 167 -5.91 21.43 -18.71
N ASN A 168 -4.90 22.29 -18.85
CA ASN A 168 -3.51 21.84 -18.99
C ASN A 168 -2.88 21.63 -17.62
N TRP A 169 -3.20 20.49 -17.00
CA TRP A 169 -2.65 20.07 -15.72
C TRP A 169 -2.30 18.58 -15.75
N ARG A 170 -1.36 18.16 -14.89
CA ARG A 170 -0.93 16.77 -14.75
C ARG A 170 -0.61 16.49 -13.28
N GLY A 171 -1.07 15.35 -12.78
CA GLY A 171 -0.83 14.90 -11.42
C GLY A 171 -2.09 14.32 -10.77
N THR A 172 -2.05 14.22 -9.45
CA THR A 172 -3.19 13.86 -8.61
C THR A 172 -3.34 14.88 -7.50
N GLN A 173 -4.59 15.23 -7.19
CA GLN A 173 -4.97 16.02 -6.03
C GLN A 173 -6.01 15.21 -5.25
N VAL A 174 -5.81 15.13 -3.94
CA VAL A 174 -6.71 14.45 -3.02
C VAL A 174 -7.12 15.44 -1.94
N GLU A 175 -8.43 15.60 -1.73
CA GLU A 175 -9.00 16.44 -0.68
C GLU A 175 -9.98 15.62 0.16
N CYS A 176 -9.79 15.64 1.48
CA CYS A 176 -10.61 14.89 2.43
C CYS A 176 -10.89 15.69 3.70
N GLU A 177 -12.09 15.49 4.26
CA GLU A 177 -12.46 16.05 5.57
C GLU A 177 -12.34 15.00 6.66
N LEU A 178 -11.76 15.39 7.79
CA LEU A 178 -11.47 14.52 8.92
C LEU A 178 -12.00 15.14 10.21
N LYS A 179 -12.70 14.35 11.02
CA LYS A 179 -13.14 14.74 12.38
C LYS A 179 -12.49 13.89 13.46
N GLY A 180 -12.42 14.42 14.68
CA GLY A 180 -11.79 13.73 15.81
C GLY A 180 -10.26 13.61 15.66
N VAL A 181 -9.66 14.50 14.88
CA VAL A 181 -8.20 14.60 14.69
C VAL A 181 -7.70 15.94 15.19
N LYS A 182 -6.42 16.04 15.54
CA LYS A 182 -5.86 17.27 16.10
C LYS A 182 -4.54 17.61 15.45
N PHE A 183 -4.40 18.84 14.97
CA PHE A 183 -3.14 19.36 14.50
C PHE A 183 -2.20 19.68 15.67
N SER A 184 -0.92 19.36 15.52
CA SER A 184 0.13 19.65 16.49
C SER A 184 1.45 19.87 15.77
N LEU A 185 2.27 20.77 16.31
CA LEU A 185 3.66 21.01 15.87
C LEU A 185 4.68 20.13 16.62
N GLY A 186 4.23 19.28 17.55
CA GLY A 186 5.09 18.35 18.28
C GLY A 186 5.65 17.23 17.39
N GLU A 187 6.49 16.37 17.97
CA GLU A 187 7.25 15.36 17.23
C GLU A 187 6.39 14.36 16.43
N GLN A 188 5.18 14.07 16.91
CA GLN A 188 4.24 13.16 16.25
C GLN A 188 3.31 13.87 15.25
N GLY A 189 3.45 15.19 15.11
CA GLY A 189 2.60 16.02 14.27
C GLY A 189 2.91 15.89 12.77
N PRO A 190 1.96 16.30 11.91
CA PRO A 190 2.13 16.21 10.47
C PRO A 190 3.29 17.08 9.96
N TYR A 191 3.55 18.24 10.58
CA TYR A 191 4.66 19.12 10.20
C TYR A 191 6.01 18.42 10.35
N GLU A 192 6.28 17.81 11.50
CA GLU A 192 7.57 17.16 11.76
C GLU A 192 7.75 15.91 10.86
N TYR A 193 6.66 15.19 10.58
CA TYR A 193 6.68 14.12 9.58
C TYR A 193 7.09 14.62 8.19
N VAL A 194 6.48 15.71 7.71
CA VAL A 194 6.81 16.29 6.39
C VAL A 194 8.25 16.80 6.37
N ARG A 195 8.70 17.45 7.45
CA ARG A 195 10.09 17.92 7.58
C ARG A 195 11.10 16.77 7.49
N ARG A 196 10.88 15.67 8.22
CA ARG A 196 11.75 14.47 8.15
C ARG A 196 11.71 13.82 6.77
N THR A 197 10.53 13.79 6.15
CA THR A 197 10.35 13.30 4.79
C THR A 197 11.16 14.11 3.78
N ALA A 198 11.14 15.45 3.88
CA ALA A 198 11.92 16.32 3.02
C ALA A 198 13.45 16.10 3.19
N ILE A 199 13.92 15.90 4.43
CA ILE A 199 15.33 15.58 4.70
C ILE A 199 15.74 14.24 4.07
N ALA A 200 14.88 13.23 4.16
CA ALA A 200 15.14 11.90 3.61
C ALA A 200 15.04 11.82 2.08
N ASN A 201 14.34 12.77 1.44
CA ASN A 201 14.08 12.79 0.00
C ASN A 201 14.58 14.12 -0.60
N PRO A 202 15.90 14.31 -0.74
CA PRO A 202 16.50 15.57 -1.16
C PRO A 202 16.09 16.01 -2.58
N HIS A 203 15.57 15.10 -3.39
CA HIS A 203 15.05 15.38 -4.74
C HIS A 203 13.61 15.89 -4.78
N ALA A 204 12.88 15.81 -3.66
CA ALA A 204 11.51 16.25 -3.57
C ALA A 204 11.41 17.71 -3.11
N ARG A 205 10.55 18.48 -3.76
CA ARG A 205 10.10 19.78 -3.26
C ARG A 205 8.75 19.57 -2.57
N ILE A 206 8.63 20.00 -1.31
CA ILE A 206 7.38 19.87 -0.55
C ILE A 206 6.99 21.23 0.02
N VAL A 207 5.79 21.68 -0.33
CA VAL A 207 5.17 22.89 0.24
C VAL A 207 4.16 22.45 1.29
N PHE A 208 4.34 22.89 2.53
CA PHE A 208 3.43 22.60 3.63
C PHE A 208 2.72 23.88 4.08
N ILE A 209 1.38 23.88 4.09
CA ILE A 209 0.55 24.97 4.59
C ILE A 209 -0.19 24.45 5.83
N ASP A 210 0.12 25.04 6.99
CA ASP A 210 -0.50 24.67 8.26
C ASP A 210 -1.91 25.29 8.44
N PRO A 211 -2.68 24.87 9.46
CA PRO A 211 -4.01 25.43 9.72
C PRO A 211 -4.05 26.92 10.05
N ASN A 212 -2.92 27.53 10.44
CA ASN A 212 -2.80 28.97 10.68
C ASN A 212 -2.45 29.74 9.39
N GLY A 213 -2.32 29.04 8.25
CA GLY A 213 -1.88 29.61 6.98
C GLY A 213 -0.38 29.80 6.85
N LYS A 214 0.43 29.31 7.80
CA LYS A 214 1.89 29.38 7.71
C LYS A 214 2.37 28.44 6.61
N LYS A 215 2.87 29.04 5.53
CA LYS A 215 3.51 28.33 4.43
C LYS A 215 4.98 28.06 4.75
N THR A 216 5.37 26.79 4.70
CA THR A 216 6.76 26.33 4.79
C THR A 216 7.12 25.64 3.49
N ILE A 217 8.24 26.01 2.87
CA ILE A 217 8.69 25.42 1.61
C ILE A 217 9.98 24.65 1.90
N PHE A 218 9.95 23.34 1.66
CA PHE A 218 11.11 22.49 1.68
C PHE A 218 11.60 22.35 0.23
N GLU A 219 12.61 23.14 -0.12
CA GLU A 219 13.21 23.09 -1.46
C GLU A 219 14.03 21.82 -1.66
N ARG A 220 14.07 21.33 -2.90
CA ARG A 220 14.93 20.21 -3.26
C ARG A 220 16.40 20.65 -3.22
N SER A 221 17.25 19.76 -2.75
CA SER A 221 18.72 19.94 -2.74
C SER A 221 19.42 19.09 -3.81
N SER A 222 18.68 18.24 -4.52
CA SER A 222 19.17 17.40 -5.61
C SER A 222 18.16 17.40 -6.77
N ASP A 223 18.64 17.44 -8.00
CA ASP A 223 17.81 17.19 -9.20
C ASP A 223 17.96 15.76 -9.73
N THR A 224 18.57 14.88 -8.93
CA THR A 224 18.77 13.48 -9.29
C THR A 224 17.71 12.61 -8.62
N ILE A 225 16.86 11.98 -9.42
CA ILE A 225 15.90 10.98 -8.95
C ILE A 225 16.67 9.68 -8.62
N PRO A 226 16.43 9.08 -7.44
CA PRO A 226 17.01 7.78 -7.10
C PRO A 226 16.72 6.72 -8.16
N LYS A 227 17.62 5.74 -8.29
CA LYS A 227 17.38 4.61 -9.21
C LYS A 227 16.17 3.83 -8.71
N PRO A 228 15.22 3.48 -9.60
CA PRO A 228 14.04 2.74 -9.20
C PRO A 228 14.47 1.37 -8.66
N PRO A 229 13.81 0.89 -7.59
CA PRO A 229 14.06 -0.43 -7.07
C PRO A 229 13.71 -1.48 -8.14
N ILE A 230 14.45 -2.58 -8.14
CA ILE A 230 14.25 -3.68 -9.08
C ILE A 230 13.54 -4.80 -8.32
N GLU A 231 12.57 -5.42 -8.98
CA GLU A 231 11.92 -6.61 -8.45
C GLU A 231 12.93 -7.76 -8.35
N ILE A 232 12.98 -8.38 -7.17
CA ILE A 232 13.87 -9.51 -6.90
C ILE A 232 13.08 -10.78 -6.61
N LYS A 233 13.71 -11.93 -6.85
CA LYS A 233 13.18 -13.20 -6.38
C LYS A 233 13.35 -13.29 -4.85
N PRO A 234 12.46 -14.00 -4.15
CA PRO A 234 12.63 -14.22 -2.72
C PRO A 234 13.93 -14.98 -2.43
N HIS A 235 14.56 -14.67 -1.30
CA HIS A 235 15.74 -15.39 -0.84
C HIS A 235 15.31 -16.73 -0.19
N PRO A 236 15.98 -17.86 -0.50
CA PRO A 236 15.60 -19.20 -0.02
C PRO A 236 15.45 -19.28 1.51
N LYS A 237 16.35 -18.63 2.25
CA LYS A 237 16.32 -18.63 3.73
C LYS A 237 15.11 -17.93 4.36
N GLY A 238 14.40 -17.08 3.61
CA GLY A 238 13.23 -16.35 4.12
C GLY A 238 11.91 -17.05 3.85
N ILE A 239 11.94 -18.26 3.30
CA ILE A 239 10.75 -18.97 2.80
C ILE A 239 10.32 -20.03 3.80
N THR A 240 9.02 -20.09 4.08
CA THR A 240 8.43 -21.13 4.93
C THR A 240 8.06 -22.36 4.11
N VAL A 241 7.71 -23.44 4.82
CA VAL A 241 7.25 -24.69 4.20
C VAL A 241 5.97 -24.45 3.39
N ASP A 242 5.05 -23.64 3.95
CA ASP A 242 3.79 -23.27 3.30
C ASP A 242 4.04 -22.51 1.99
N ASP A 243 4.88 -21.48 2.05
CA ASP A 243 5.28 -20.69 0.88
C ASP A 243 5.85 -21.60 -0.21
N LEU A 244 6.81 -22.46 0.14
CA LEU A 244 7.43 -23.38 -0.81
C LEU A 244 6.40 -24.33 -1.44
N PHE A 245 5.48 -24.87 -0.64
CA PHE A 245 4.43 -25.77 -1.09
C PHE A 245 3.46 -25.09 -2.07
N HIS A 246 2.99 -23.89 -1.75
CA HIS A 246 2.11 -23.11 -2.62
C HIS A 246 2.82 -22.61 -3.89
N MET A 247 4.09 -22.19 -3.78
CA MET A 247 4.92 -21.84 -4.92
C MET A 247 5.16 -23.05 -5.84
N ALA A 248 5.38 -24.24 -5.28
CA ALA A 248 5.59 -25.45 -6.05
C ALA A 248 4.33 -25.89 -6.81
N LYS A 249 3.14 -25.75 -6.21
CA LYS A 249 1.85 -26.03 -6.87
C LYS A 249 1.54 -25.06 -8.02
N SER A 250 1.86 -23.79 -7.85
CA SER A 250 1.66 -22.76 -8.88
C SER A 250 2.76 -22.73 -9.96
N SER A 251 3.88 -23.42 -9.72
CA SER A 251 5.01 -23.48 -10.65
C SER A 251 4.65 -24.08 -12.02
N THR A 252 5.29 -23.55 -13.06
CA THR A 252 5.27 -24.07 -14.43
C THR A 252 6.46 -24.99 -14.74
N ALA A 253 7.44 -25.09 -13.83
CA ALA A 253 8.62 -25.92 -14.03
C ALA A 253 8.28 -27.41 -14.00
N ARG A 254 9.00 -28.22 -14.79
CA ARG A 254 8.81 -29.68 -14.86
C ARG A 254 9.53 -30.44 -13.75
N LYS A 255 10.57 -29.84 -13.17
CA LYS A 255 11.46 -30.44 -12.16
C LYS A 255 11.61 -29.52 -10.96
N VAL A 256 11.67 -30.07 -9.74
CA VAL A 256 11.92 -29.29 -8.51
C VAL A 256 13.26 -28.57 -8.59
N SER A 257 14.28 -29.21 -9.12
CA SER A 257 15.60 -28.60 -9.35
C SER A 257 15.52 -27.29 -10.17
N SER A 258 14.79 -27.33 -11.29
CA SER A 258 14.54 -26.16 -12.12
C SER A 258 13.69 -25.11 -11.42
N PHE A 259 12.67 -25.53 -10.67
CA PHE A 259 11.82 -24.65 -9.88
C PHE A 259 12.63 -23.87 -8.83
N LEU A 260 13.51 -24.54 -8.08
CA LEU A 260 14.32 -23.89 -7.06
C LEU A 260 15.23 -22.80 -7.67
N VAL A 261 15.85 -23.07 -8.82
CA VAL A 261 16.69 -22.09 -9.54
C VAL A 261 15.86 -20.95 -10.14
N SER A 262 14.69 -21.25 -10.70
CA SER A 262 13.85 -20.23 -11.35
C SER A 262 13.16 -19.32 -10.36
N SER A 263 12.78 -19.82 -9.18
CA SER A 263 11.88 -19.12 -8.26
C SER A 263 12.59 -18.36 -7.15
N PHE A 264 13.84 -18.71 -6.81
CA PHE A 264 14.57 -18.09 -5.71
C PHE A 264 15.82 -17.33 -6.14
N ALA A 265 16.17 -16.28 -5.41
CA ALA A 265 17.42 -15.57 -5.57
C ALA A 265 18.59 -16.41 -5.04
N ARG A 266 19.80 -16.23 -5.61
CA ARG A 266 21.04 -16.93 -5.20
C ARG A 266 20.98 -18.47 -5.23
N MET A 267 19.97 -19.06 -5.89
CA MET A 267 19.89 -20.50 -6.05
C MET A 267 20.59 -20.94 -7.34
N SER A 268 21.81 -21.46 -7.20
CA SER A 268 22.58 -22.01 -8.33
C SER A 268 22.37 -23.52 -8.49
N PRO A 269 22.63 -24.11 -9.67
CA PRO A 269 22.60 -25.56 -9.85
C PRO A 269 23.51 -26.32 -8.86
N LYS A 270 24.63 -25.71 -8.45
CA LYS A 270 25.52 -26.27 -7.41
C LYS A 270 24.82 -26.35 -6.06
N LYS A 271 24.07 -25.31 -5.69
CA LYS A 271 23.28 -25.28 -4.43
C LYS A 271 22.13 -26.28 -4.47
N VAL A 272 21.48 -26.45 -5.61
CA VAL A 272 20.45 -27.48 -5.78
C VAL A 272 21.02 -28.89 -5.61
N LYS A 273 22.24 -29.16 -6.12
CA LYS A 273 22.91 -30.45 -5.87
C LYS A 273 23.26 -30.65 -4.39
N GLU A 274 23.62 -29.59 -3.67
CA GLU A 274 23.84 -29.63 -2.23
C GLU A 274 22.53 -29.96 -1.48
N ILE A 275 21.41 -29.36 -1.88
CA ILE A 275 20.07 -29.70 -1.36
C ILE A 275 19.74 -31.16 -1.67
N GLN A 276 19.98 -31.62 -2.90
CA GLN A 276 19.74 -33.01 -3.33
C GLN A 276 20.43 -34.03 -2.41
N SER A 277 21.63 -33.71 -1.93
CA SER A 277 22.38 -34.60 -1.02
C SER A 277 21.83 -34.66 0.41
N LYS A 278 20.94 -33.74 0.78
CA LYS A 278 20.37 -33.61 2.13
C LYS A 278 18.89 -34.00 2.22
N VAL A 279 18.23 -34.21 1.09
CA VAL A 279 16.83 -34.64 1.02
C VAL A 279 16.72 -36.11 0.65
N SER A 280 15.65 -36.76 1.08
CA SER A 280 15.43 -38.20 0.89
C SER A 280 14.91 -38.59 -0.50
N PHE A 281 14.53 -37.61 -1.33
CA PHE A 281 13.85 -37.82 -2.61
C PHE A 281 14.55 -37.10 -3.78
N ASP A 282 14.24 -37.51 -5.01
CA ASP A 282 14.82 -36.92 -6.22
C ASP A 282 14.15 -35.58 -6.60
N LEU A 283 14.95 -34.52 -6.72
CA LEU A 283 14.52 -33.18 -7.16
C LEU A 283 14.20 -33.12 -8.66
N ASP A 284 14.36 -34.21 -9.42
CA ASP A 284 13.81 -34.34 -10.77
C ASP A 284 12.29 -34.61 -10.79
N LYS A 285 11.68 -34.85 -9.62
CA LYS A 285 10.23 -34.93 -9.46
C LYS A 285 9.53 -33.64 -9.93
N ASN A 286 8.27 -33.77 -10.30
CA ASN A 286 7.42 -32.61 -10.63
C ASN A 286 7.14 -31.76 -9.36
N PRO A 287 7.39 -30.44 -9.36
CA PRO A 287 7.13 -29.56 -8.22
C PRO A 287 5.71 -29.65 -7.67
N ARG A 288 4.71 -29.82 -8.54
CA ARG A 288 3.29 -29.86 -8.13
C ARG A 288 2.93 -31.11 -7.32
N LYS A 289 3.80 -32.13 -7.35
CA LYS A 289 3.64 -33.37 -6.59
C LYS A 289 4.45 -33.37 -5.29
N LEU A 290 5.09 -32.26 -4.92
CA LEU A 290 5.76 -32.15 -3.64
C LEU A 290 4.76 -32.31 -2.50
N THR A 291 5.09 -33.16 -1.53
CA THR A 291 4.33 -33.29 -0.29
C THR A 291 4.81 -32.26 0.74
N TRP A 292 4.02 -32.06 1.80
CA TRP A 292 4.41 -31.17 2.90
C TRP A 292 5.73 -31.60 3.55
N GLN A 293 5.90 -32.91 3.79
CA GLN A 293 7.12 -33.49 4.37
C GLN A 293 8.35 -33.26 3.48
N GLU A 294 8.20 -33.43 2.16
CA GLU A 294 9.28 -33.15 1.19
C GLU A 294 9.67 -31.66 1.20
N CYS A 295 8.71 -30.75 1.36
CA CYS A 295 8.97 -29.32 1.52
C CYS A 295 9.72 -29.03 2.84
N GLU A 296 9.37 -29.68 3.95
CA GLU A 296 10.07 -29.53 5.23
C GLU A 296 11.54 -29.94 5.12
N GLU A 297 11.83 -31.04 4.43
CA GLU A 297 13.20 -31.48 4.17
C GLU A 297 13.99 -30.45 3.36
N ILE A 298 13.39 -29.90 2.30
CA ILE A 298 14.02 -28.83 1.50
C ILE A 298 14.32 -27.60 2.37
N ILE A 299 13.37 -27.15 3.20
CA ILE A 299 13.58 -25.97 4.05
C ILE A 299 14.68 -26.21 5.08
N LYS A 300 14.70 -27.38 5.74
CA LYS A 300 15.79 -27.76 6.66
C LYS A 300 17.14 -27.74 5.94
N ALA A 301 17.22 -28.33 4.75
CA ALA A 301 18.44 -28.30 3.94
C ALA A 301 18.86 -26.86 3.60
N ILE A 302 17.94 -25.98 3.23
CA ILE A 302 18.21 -24.56 2.92
C ILE A 302 18.77 -23.81 4.14
N GLN A 303 18.29 -24.10 5.35
CA GLN A 303 18.77 -23.43 6.57
C GLN A 303 20.25 -23.72 6.84
N GLU A 304 20.68 -24.96 6.57
CA GLU A 304 22.08 -25.40 6.76
C GLU A 304 23.03 -24.92 5.65
N ILE A 305 22.50 -24.54 4.48
CA ILE A 305 23.31 -24.13 3.33
C ILE A 305 23.70 -22.65 3.43
N LYS A 306 24.94 -22.35 3.00
CA LYS A 306 25.43 -20.97 2.82
C LYS A 306 25.18 -20.49 1.39
N PHE A 307 24.58 -19.30 1.23
CA PHE A 307 24.22 -18.67 -0.06
C PHE A 307 25.04 -17.40 -0.31
#